data_AF-A0AAD6JUW3-F1
#
_entry.id   AF-A0AAD6JUW3-F1
#
_cell.length_a   1.000
_cell.length_b   1.000
_cell.length_c   1.000
_cell.angle_alpha   90.00
_cell.angle_beta   90.00
_cell.angle_gamma   90.00
#
_symmetry.space_group_name_H-M   'P 1'
#
loop_
_entity.id
_entity.type
_entity.pdbx_description
1 polymer ?
#
loop_
_entity_poly.entity_id
_entity_poly.type
_entity_poly.pdbx_seq_one_letter_code
_entity_poly.pdbx_strand_id
1 'polypeptide(L)'
;MAVVKDCIEQIGDAVDQLRESIEELKSIGQAKGTGQDLRRLHISNAQTWTSAALTDISTCTDAVAGEARDGGLETSVRARVDGVAQVTSNALALLNKFGTEL
;
A
#
# COMPACT_ATOMS: atom_id res chain seq x y z
N MET A 1 25.27 2.47 1.44
CA MET A 1 23.92 1.92 1.73
C MET A 1 22.82 2.88 1.29
N ALA A 2 22.96 3.53 0.12
CA ALA A 2 21.93 4.45 -0.39
C ALA A 2 20.61 3.69 -0.64
N VAL A 3 20.69 2.53 -1.30
CA VAL A 3 19.52 1.68 -1.59
C VAL A 3 18.70 1.26 -0.35
N VAL A 4 19.36 1.04 0.78
CA VAL A 4 18.65 0.67 2.03
C VAL A 4 17.96 1.90 2.62
N LYS A 5 18.60 3.07 2.54
CA LYS A 5 17.98 4.33 2.96
C LYS A 5 16.76 4.65 2.10
N ASP A 6 16.90 4.54 0.78
CA ASP A 6 15.82 4.79 -0.17
C ASP A 6 14.67 3.80 0.06
N CYS A 7 14.96 2.52 0.31
CA CYS A 7 13.94 1.55 0.69
C CYS A 7 13.21 1.95 1.99
N ILE A 8 13.93 2.41 3.03
CA ILE A 8 13.30 2.86 4.27
C ILE A 8 12.37 4.06 4.00
N GLU A 9 12.78 4.99 3.14
CA GLU A 9 11.94 6.12 2.73
C GLU A 9 10.66 5.65 2.01
N GLN A 10 10.80 4.74 1.04
CA GLN A 10 9.65 4.14 0.34
C GLN A 10 8.69 3.38 1.28
N ILE A 11 9.21 2.63 2.25
CA ILE A 11 8.36 1.95 3.24
C ILE A 11 7.68 2.97 4.17
N GLY A 12 8.34 4.10 4.48
CA GLY A 12 7.73 5.21 5.19
C GLY A 12 6.53 5.80 4.43
N ASP A 13 6.71 6.10 3.15
CA ASP A 13 5.66 6.61 2.27
C ASP A 13 4.48 5.62 2.18
N ALA A 14 4.76 4.32 2.04
CA ALA A 14 3.75 3.28 2.05
C ALA A 14 2.93 3.25 3.35
N VAL A 15 3.57 3.47 4.51
CA VAL A 15 2.86 3.54 5.80
C VAL A 15 1.91 4.74 5.85
N ASP A 16 2.35 5.91 5.36
CA ASP A 16 1.51 7.09 5.36
C ASP A 16 0.34 6.96 4.38
N GLN A 17 0.55 6.38 3.20
CA GLN A 17 -0.53 6.09 2.26
C GLN A 17 -1.52 5.06 2.82
N LEU A 18 -1.05 4.02 3.51
CA LEU A 18 -1.95 3.07 4.20
C LEU A 18 -2.78 3.76 5.30
N ARG A 19 -2.24 4.77 5.99
CA ARG A 19 -3.00 5.58 6.94
C ARG A 19 -4.08 6.40 6.25
N GLU A 20 -3.78 7.04 5.12
CA GLU A 20 -4.78 7.75 4.31
C GLU A 20 -5.90 6.80 3.85
N SER A 21 -5.56 5.59 3.39
CA SER A 21 -6.53 4.55 3.04
C SER A 21 -7.49 4.21 4.20
N ILE A 22 -6.96 4.12 5.43
CA ILE A 22 -7.77 3.87 6.63
C ILE A 22 -8.71 5.04 6.94
N GLU A 23 -8.27 6.29 6.78
CA GLU A 23 -9.13 7.47 7.00
C GLU A 23 -10.26 7.54 5.97
N GLU A 24 -9.99 7.20 4.71
CA GLU A 24 -11.02 7.09 3.67
C GLU A 24 -12.05 6.00 4.02
N LEU A 25 -11.61 4.83 4.48
CA LEU A 25 -12.50 3.75 4.93
C LEU A 25 -13.36 4.15 6.15
N LYS A 26 -12.80 4.90 7.11
CA LYS A 26 -13.57 5.45 8.24
C LYS A 26 -14.64 6.42 7.74
N SER A 27 -14.31 7.24 6.76
CA SER A 27 -15.23 8.21 6.16
C SER A 27 -16.41 7.53 5.47
N ILE A 28 -16.24 6.34 4.87
CA ILE A 28 -17.36 5.52 4.35
C ILE A 28 -18.35 5.15 5.47
N GLY A 29 -17.84 4.79 6.65
CA GLY A 29 -18.67 4.42 7.80
C GLY A 29 -19.45 5.61 8.40
N GLN A 30 -18.86 6.81 8.33
CA GLN A 30 -19.48 8.07 8.76
C GLN A 30 -20.49 8.61 7.73
N ALA A 31 -20.27 8.32 6.44
CA ALA A 31 -21.16 8.59 5.31
C ALA A 31 -22.46 7.72 5.32
N LYS A 32 -22.81 7.09 6.45
CA LYS A 32 -24.09 6.39 6.60
C LYS A 32 -25.24 7.39 6.54
N GLY A 33 -26.08 7.24 5.52
CA GLY A 33 -27.19 8.17 5.23
C GLY A 33 -26.86 9.27 4.22
N THR A 34 -25.61 9.37 3.75
CA THR A 34 -25.25 10.24 2.62
C THR A 34 -25.41 9.49 1.28
N GLY A 35 -25.38 10.25 0.18
CA GLY A 35 -25.51 9.70 -1.19
C GLY A 35 -24.46 8.64 -1.52
N GLN A 36 -24.83 7.68 -2.36
CA GLN A 36 -23.93 6.58 -2.77
C GLN A 36 -22.63 7.09 -3.40
N ASP A 37 -22.68 8.22 -4.11
CA ASP A 37 -21.52 8.79 -4.81
C ASP A 37 -20.41 9.24 -3.86
N LEU A 38 -20.77 9.74 -2.67
CA LEU A 38 -19.77 10.11 -1.66
C LEU A 38 -19.04 8.86 -1.12
N ARG A 39 -19.76 7.75 -0.93
CA ARG A 39 -19.12 6.48 -0.53
C ARG A 39 -18.24 5.91 -1.64
N ARG A 40 -18.66 6.05 -2.90
CA ARG A 40 -17.86 5.67 -4.08
C ARG A 40 -16.57 6.49 -4.20
N LEU A 41 -16.62 7.78 -3.85
CA LEU A 41 -15.43 8.62 -3.81
C LEU A 41 -14.42 8.12 -2.77
N HIS A 42 -14.88 7.89 -1.53
CA HIS A 42 -13.99 7.42 -0.46
C HIS A 42 -13.37 6.04 -0.76
N ILE A 43 -14.13 5.10 -1.32
CA ILE A 43 -13.56 3.80 -1.72
C ILE A 43 -12.54 3.95 -2.86
N SER A 44 -12.77 4.86 -3.82
CA SER A 44 -11.81 5.15 -4.90
C SER A 44 -10.52 5.77 -4.37
N ASN A 45 -10.60 6.64 -3.37
CA ASN A 45 -9.41 7.21 -2.73
C ASN A 45 -8.65 6.13 -1.95
N ALA A 46 -9.34 5.28 -1.17
CA ALA A 46 -8.72 4.18 -0.46
C ALA A 46 -7.99 3.21 -1.41
N GLN A 47 -8.58 2.91 -2.58
CA GLN A 47 -7.93 2.12 -3.63
C GLN A 47 -6.65 2.79 -4.15
N THR A 48 -6.69 4.11 -4.38
CA THR A 48 -5.55 4.90 -4.86
C THR A 48 -4.39 4.81 -3.86
N TRP A 49 -4.66 5.11 -2.59
CA TRP A 49 -3.63 5.08 -1.56
C TRP A 49 -3.06 3.68 -1.31
N THR A 50 -3.91 2.66 -1.32
CA THR A 50 -3.45 1.28 -1.14
C THR A 50 -2.61 0.80 -2.33
N SER A 51 -2.94 1.22 -3.56
CA SER A 51 -2.15 0.91 -4.76
C SER A 51 -0.79 1.62 -4.75
N ALA A 52 -0.77 2.89 -4.31
CA ALA A 52 0.48 3.63 -4.11
C ALA A 52 1.38 2.91 -3.10
N ALA A 53 0.82 2.47 -1.96
CA ALA A 53 1.59 1.78 -0.93
C ALA A 53 2.21 0.48 -1.43
N LEU A 54 1.46 -0.28 -2.24
CA LEU A 54 1.97 -1.49 -2.87
C LEU A 54 3.10 -1.19 -3.87
N THR A 55 3.02 -0.06 -4.57
CA THR A 55 4.04 0.40 -5.53
C THR A 55 5.33 0.77 -4.81
N ASP A 56 5.25 1.54 -3.72
CA ASP A 56 6.42 1.96 -2.95
C ASP A 56 7.10 0.76 -2.28
N ILE A 57 6.30 -0.17 -1.74
CA ILE A 57 6.77 -1.47 -1.22
C ILE A 57 7.55 -2.25 -2.29
N SER A 58 6.98 -2.37 -3.50
CA SER A 58 7.61 -3.12 -4.60
C SER A 58 8.89 -2.43 -5.07
N THR A 59 8.87 -1.10 -5.16
CA THR A 59 10.02 -0.27 -5.52
C THR A 59 11.19 -0.45 -4.56
N CYS A 60 10.94 -0.53 -3.24
CA CYS A 60 11.98 -0.88 -2.27
C CYS A 60 12.63 -2.23 -2.61
N THR A 61 11.83 -3.29 -2.82
CA THR A 61 12.38 -4.63 -3.04
C THR A 61 13.14 -4.75 -4.37
N ASP A 62 12.66 -4.06 -5.41
CA ASP A 62 13.28 -4.06 -6.74
C ASP A 62 14.61 -3.28 -6.74
N ALA A 63 14.65 -2.14 -6.04
CA ALA A 63 15.87 -1.36 -5.91
C ALA A 63 16.98 -2.15 -5.19
N VAL A 64 16.64 -2.87 -4.12
CA VAL A 64 17.59 -3.70 -3.37
C VAL A 64 18.07 -4.89 -4.20
N ALA A 65 17.19 -5.53 -4.98
CA ALA A 65 17.57 -6.62 -5.89
C ALA A 65 18.55 -6.16 -6.99
N GLY A 66 18.39 -4.93 -7.49
CA GLY A 66 19.29 -4.36 -8.51
C GLY A 66 20.72 -4.08 -8.03
N GLU A 67 20.92 -3.87 -6.73
CA GLU A 67 22.21 -3.48 -6.13
C GLU A 67 22.91 -4.64 -5.38
N ALA A 68 22.18 -5.69 -4.99
CA ALA A 68 22.69 -6.78 -4.16
C ALA A 68 23.60 -7.75 -4.94
N ARG A 69 24.91 -7.46 -5.00
CA ARG A 69 25.92 -8.34 -5.61
C ARG A 69 26.03 -9.74 -4.98
N ASP A 70 25.56 -9.91 -3.73
CA ASP A 70 25.72 -11.14 -2.93
C ASP A 70 24.38 -11.72 -2.43
N GLY A 71 23.22 -11.19 -2.85
CA GLY A 71 21.87 -11.72 -2.54
C GLY A 71 21.42 -11.75 -1.06
N GLY A 72 22.34 -11.70 -0.10
CA GLY A 72 22.03 -11.73 1.34
C GLY A 72 21.28 -10.49 1.83
N LEU A 73 21.61 -9.32 1.27
CA LEU A 73 20.88 -8.08 1.53
C LEU A 73 19.44 -8.15 1.01
N GLU A 74 19.27 -8.60 -0.23
CA GLU A 74 17.94 -8.78 -0.84
C GLU A 74 17.08 -9.73 -0.02
N THR A 75 17.63 -10.89 0.34
CA THR A 75 16.94 -11.89 1.18
C THR A 75 16.49 -11.29 2.51
N SER A 76 17.36 -10.50 3.15
CA SER A 76 17.06 -9.86 4.44
C SER A 76 15.96 -8.80 4.35
N VAL A 77 15.89 -8.07 3.23
CA VAL A 77 14.84 -7.05 2.98
C VAL A 77 13.52 -7.73 2.64
N ARG A 78 13.51 -8.68 1.69
CA ARG A 78 12.31 -9.44 1.31
C ARG A 78 11.66 -10.13 2.50
N ALA A 79 12.46 -10.75 3.39
CA ALA A 79 11.96 -11.38 4.61
C ALA A 79 11.18 -10.43 5.54
N ARG A 80 11.39 -9.11 5.43
CA ARG A 80 10.67 -8.08 6.21
C ARG A 80 9.50 -7.48 5.44
N VAL A 81 9.60 -7.39 4.12
CA VAL A 81 8.70 -6.59 3.29
C VAL A 81 7.64 -7.43 2.58
N ASP A 82 7.93 -8.68 2.19
CA ASP A 82 7.02 -9.51 1.40
C ASP A 82 5.67 -9.76 2.10
N GLY A 83 5.69 -9.94 3.42
CA GLY A 83 4.47 -10.09 4.21
C GLY A 83 3.59 -8.84 4.17
N VAL A 84 4.20 -7.65 4.18
CA VAL A 84 3.49 -6.38 4.07
C VAL A 84 2.93 -6.22 2.65
N ALA A 85 3.73 -6.52 1.63
CA ALA A 85 3.29 -6.50 0.23
C ALA A 85 2.05 -7.39 0.01
N GLN A 86 2.06 -8.61 0.56
CA GLN A 86 0.94 -9.54 0.45
C GLN A 86 -0.33 -9.01 1.12
N VAL A 87 -0.22 -8.48 2.34
CA VAL A 87 -1.38 -7.94 3.07
C VAL A 87 -1.93 -6.69 2.36
N THR A 88 -1.07 -5.80 1.87
CA THR A 88 -1.47 -4.63 1.08
C THR A 88 -2.17 -5.04 -0.22
N SER A 89 -1.65 -6.05 -0.92
CA SER A 89 -2.28 -6.60 -2.13
C SER A 89 -3.67 -7.20 -1.83
N ASN A 90 -3.79 -7.97 -0.74
CA ASN A 90 -5.07 -8.50 -0.28
C ASN A 90 -6.07 -7.39 0.06
N ALA A 91 -5.62 -6.33 0.74
CA ALA A 91 -6.45 -5.17 1.05
C ALA A 91 -6.94 -4.48 -0.24
N LEU A 92 -6.06 -4.25 -1.21
CA LEU A 92 -6.43 -3.67 -2.50
C LEU A 92 -7.46 -4.53 -3.25
N ALA A 93 -7.30 -5.86 -3.23
CA ALA A 93 -8.28 -6.76 -3.83
C ALA A 93 -9.67 -6.64 -3.18
N LEU A 94 -9.72 -6.50 -1.85
CA LEU A 94 -10.98 -6.28 -1.12
C LEU A 94 -11.60 -4.92 -1.46
N LEU A 95 -10.80 -3.86 -1.52
CA LEU A 95 -11.27 -2.52 -1.90
C LEU A 95 -11.83 -2.48 -3.32
N ASN A 96 -11.16 -3.17 -4.25
CA ASN A 96 -11.62 -3.31 -5.64
C ASN A 96 -12.98 -4.01 -5.69
N LYS A 97 -13.12 -5.14 -4.98
CA LYS A 97 -14.39 -5.86 -4.90
C LYS A 97 -15.49 -5.00 -4.29
N PHE A 98 -15.23 -4.36 -3.15
CA PHE A 98 -16.21 -3.54 -2.45
C PHE A 98 -16.66 -2.33 -3.29
N GLY A 99 -15.73 -1.69 -4.01
CA GLY A 99 -16.04 -0.58 -4.92
C GLY A 99 -16.98 -0.98 -6.06
N THR A 100 -16.94 -2.23 -6.53
CA THR A 100 -17.87 -2.73 -7.56
C THR A 100 -19.25 -3.10 -7.04
N GLU A 101 -19.39 -3.35 -5.73
CA GLU A 101 -20.67 -3.74 -5.09
C GLU A 101 -21.46 -2.53 -4.55
N LEU A 102 -20.87 -1.33 -4.57
CA LEU A 102 -21.39 -0.08 -3.99
C LEU A 102 -22.24 0.72 -4.96
#